data_AF-A0A644XF17-F1
#
_entry.id   AF-A0A644XF17-F1
#
_cell.length_a   1.000
_cell.length_b   1.000
_cell.length_c   1.000
_cell.angle_alpha   90.00
_cell.angle_beta   90.00
_cell.angle_gamma   90.00
#
_symmetry.space_group_name_H-M   'P 1'
#
loop_
_entity.id
_entity.type
_entity.pdbx_description
1 polymer ?
#
loop_
_entity_poly.entity_id
_entity_poly.type
_entity_poly.pdbx_seq_one_letter_code
_entity_poly.pdbx_strand_id
1 'polypeptide(L)'
;MEAELKTLNARNDNITKLITRQLRPRAAELRETVDAYKRILLTRQDIYAIERMSTELSVDVFDKEHEEDDTTQKFDAKEQFDKDAWKTLSDRFGSMVKDCAYPNKPDAHIYIDTVDAVVGGKHKKNEGKGYRAFLNTIMLFNLMKYLEEHGTYAPHLLILDSPILSLKEKRIKMTSKEAATPGMKTSLFRYIIENCGDNQVIIAENEIPEDVDYSKANLIEFTLEEGIGRYGFLKSEHN
;
A
#
# COMPACT_ATOMS: atom_id res chain seq x y z
N MET A 1 -67.64 -41.35 51.06
CA MET A 1 -67.32 -41.60 49.64
C MET A 1 -67.21 -40.28 48.84
N GLU A 2 -68.22 -39.40 48.81
CA GLU A 2 -68.14 -38.12 48.06
C GLU A 2 -67.10 -37.11 48.60
N ALA A 3 -66.95 -36.99 49.93
CA ALA A 3 -65.99 -36.06 50.53
C ALA A 3 -64.52 -36.42 50.22
N GLU A 4 -64.22 -37.71 50.14
CA GLU A 4 -62.90 -38.26 49.74
C GLU A 4 -62.60 -38.04 48.27
N LEU A 5 -63.59 -38.19 47.39
CA LEU A 5 -63.45 -37.87 45.96
C LEU A 5 -63.16 -36.38 45.74
N LYS A 6 -63.78 -35.51 46.54
CA LYS A 6 -63.57 -34.06 46.44
C LYS A 6 -62.18 -33.64 46.92
N THR A 7 -61.66 -34.25 47.98
CA THR A 7 -60.29 -34.00 48.45
C THR A 7 -59.24 -34.56 47.49
N LEU A 8 -59.49 -35.73 46.89
CA LEU A 8 -58.60 -36.31 45.88
C LEU A 8 -58.54 -35.45 44.61
N ASN A 9 -59.68 -34.96 44.13
CA ASN A 9 -59.73 -34.04 42.98
C ASN A 9 -59.02 -32.71 43.27
N ALA A 10 -59.24 -32.11 44.46
CA ALA A 10 -58.54 -30.89 44.84
C ALA A 10 -57.01 -31.08 44.90
N ARG A 11 -56.55 -32.26 45.32
CA ARG A 11 -55.12 -32.62 45.35
C ARG A 11 -54.56 -32.80 43.94
N ASN A 12 -55.34 -33.43 43.05
CA ASN A 12 -54.97 -33.62 41.65
C ASN A 12 -54.91 -32.30 40.88
N ASP A 13 -55.84 -31.37 41.14
CA ASP A 13 -55.82 -30.01 40.60
C ASP A 13 -54.58 -29.24 41.07
N ASN A 14 -54.19 -29.40 42.33
CA ASN A 14 -53.01 -28.74 42.88
C ASN A 14 -51.72 -29.29 42.25
N ILE A 15 -51.63 -30.62 42.08
CA ILE A 15 -50.52 -31.27 41.36
C ILE A 15 -50.46 -30.78 39.90
N THR A 16 -51.61 -30.73 39.23
CA THR A 16 -51.70 -30.28 37.83
C THR A 16 -51.28 -28.81 37.69
N LYS A 17 -51.66 -27.95 38.65
CA LYS A 17 -51.20 -26.55 38.72
C LYS A 17 -49.69 -26.46 38.92
N LEU A 18 -49.11 -27.27 39.80
CA LEU A 18 -47.66 -27.31 40.02
C LEU A 18 -46.90 -27.71 38.76
N ILE A 19 -47.36 -28.78 38.09
CA ILE A 19 -46.77 -29.27 36.84
C ILE A 19 -46.83 -28.20 35.75
N THR A 20 -47.99 -27.58 35.57
CA THR A 20 -48.24 -26.68 34.44
C THR A 20 -47.62 -25.31 34.67
N ARG A 21 -47.67 -24.79 35.90
CA ARG A 21 -47.25 -23.41 36.22
C ARG A 21 -45.77 -23.30 36.60
N GLN A 22 -45.14 -24.37 37.09
CA GLN A 22 -43.75 -24.30 37.58
C GLN A 22 -42.83 -25.28 36.87
N LEU A 23 -43.19 -26.56 36.76
CA LEU A 23 -42.27 -27.57 36.26
C LEU A 23 -42.11 -27.53 34.73
N ARG A 24 -43.19 -27.38 33.97
CA ARG A 24 -43.14 -27.27 32.50
C ARG A 24 -42.36 -26.03 32.01
N PRO A 25 -42.59 -24.81 32.53
CA PRO A 25 -41.82 -23.64 32.11
C PRO A 25 -40.34 -23.78 32.42
N ARG A 26 -40.00 -24.27 33.62
CA ARG A 26 -38.61 -24.47 34.02
C ARG A 26 -37.91 -25.52 33.17
N ALA A 27 -38.61 -26.58 32.76
CA ALA A 27 -38.10 -27.56 31.81
C ALA A 27 -37.88 -26.98 30.39
N ALA A 28 -38.71 -26.01 29.97
CA ALA A 28 -38.52 -25.30 28.70
C ALA A 28 -37.31 -24.37 28.74
N GLU A 29 -37.13 -23.59 29.81
CA GLU A 29 -35.94 -22.76 30.04
C GLU A 29 -34.65 -23.60 30.08
N LEU A 30 -34.70 -24.77 30.74
CA LEU A 30 -33.58 -25.70 30.75
C LEU A 30 -33.25 -26.25 29.35
N ARG A 31 -34.25 -26.45 28.48
CA ARG A 31 -34.00 -26.87 27.10
C ARG A 31 -33.38 -25.76 26.27
N GLU A 32 -33.87 -24.53 26.38
CA GLU A 32 -33.29 -23.37 25.67
C GLU A 32 -31.84 -23.13 26.10
N THR A 33 -31.54 -23.22 27.39
CA THR A 33 -30.17 -23.07 27.88
C THR A 33 -29.26 -24.18 27.37
N VAL A 34 -29.72 -25.44 27.33
CA VAL A 34 -28.97 -26.55 26.73
C VAL A 34 -28.71 -26.32 25.25
N ASP A 35 -29.69 -25.84 24.49
CA ASP A 35 -29.49 -25.59 23.06
C ASP A 35 -28.58 -24.39 22.79
N ALA A 36 -28.63 -23.35 23.63
CA ALA A 36 -27.65 -22.26 23.60
C ALA A 36 -26.22 -22.76 23.88
N TYR A 37 -26.06 -23.63 24.89
CA TYR A 37 -24.76 -24.24 25.20
C TYR A 37 -24.23 -25.09 24.03
N LYS A 38 -25.08 -25.86 23.34
CA LYS A 38 -24.67 -26.61 22.15
C LYS A 38 -24.16 -25.70 21.03
N ARG A 39 -24.84 -24.57 20.79
CA ARG A 39 -24.39 -23.58 19.78
C ARG A 39 -23.02 -23.03 20.12
N ILE A 40 -22.79 -22.65 21.38
CA ILE A 40 -21.49 -22.17 21.86
C ILE A 40 -20.41 -23.23 21.65
N LEU A 41 -20.71 -24.50 21.95
CA LEU A 41 -19.77 -25.60 21.75
C LEU A 41 -19.38 -25.78 20.28
N LEU A 42 -20.36 -25.74 19.37
CA LEU A 42 -20.15 -25.83 17.93
C LEU A 42 -19.32 -24.66 17.40
N THR A 43 -19.67 -23.42 17.76
CA THR A 43 -18.89 -22.23 17.37
C THR A 43 -17.45 -22.29 17.88
N ARG A 44 -17.23 -22.83 19.08
CA ARG A 44 -15.88 -23.01 19.63
C ARG A 44 -15.07 -24.04 18.84
N GLN A 45 -15.72 -25.11 18.37
CA GLN A 45 -15.09 -26.08 17.48
C GLN A 45 -14.73 -25.47 16.13
N ASP A 46 -15.61 -24.63 15.56
CA ASP A 46 -15.37 -23.92 14.30
C ASP A 46 -14.18 -22.95 14.42
N ILE A 47 -14.10 -22.18 15.52
CA ILE A 47 -12.96 -21.29 15.80
C ILE A 47 -11.65 -22.08 15.84
N TYR A 48 -11.64 -23.23 16.54
CA TYR A 48 -10.45 -24.07 16.61
C TYR A 48 -10.03 -24.62 15.24
N ALA A 49 -10.99 -25.00 14.39
CA ALA A 49 -10.71 -25.44 13.03
C ALA A 49 -10.10 -24.31 12.17
N ILE A 50 -10.63 -23.08 12.30
CA ILE A 50 -10.11 -21.90 11.59
C ILE A 50 -8.69 -21.57 12.06
N GLU A 51 -8.43 -21.55 13.37
CA GLU A 51 -7.10 -21.28 13.93
C GLU A 51 -6.07 -22.31 13.45
N ARG A 52 -6.46 -23.59 13.42
CA ARG A 52 -5.61 -24.65 12.90
C ARG A 52 -5.30 -24.45 11.41
N MET A 53 -6.32 -24.18 10.60
CA MET A 53 -6.16 -23.93 9.16
C MET A 53 -5.30 -22.69 8.89
N SER A 54 -5.48 -21.62 9.66
CA SER A 54 -4.66 -20.41 9.62
C SER A 54 -3.19 -20.71 9.95
N THR A 55 -2.95 -21.59 10.94
CA THR A 55 -1.59 -22.01 11.31
C THR A 55 -0.96 -22.85 10.20
N GLU A 56 -1.69 -23.83 9.65
CA GLU A 56 -1.23 -24.67 8.54
C GLU A 56 -0.91 -23.81 7.30
N LEU A 57 -1.79 -22.86 6.93
CA LEU A 57 -1.54 -21.90 5.84
C LEU A 57 -0.32 -21.01 6.12
N SER A 58 -0.12 -20.57 7.36
CA SER A 58 1.04 -19.75 7.73
C SER A 58 2.35 -20.53 7.60
N VAL A 59 2.33 -21.83 7.92
CA VAL A 59 3.47 -22.73 7.71
C VAL A 59 3.71 -22.96 6.22
N ASP A 60 2.67 -23.25 5.43
CA ASP A 60 2.80 -23.43 3.97
C ASP A 60 3.35 -22.16 3.27
N VAL A 61 2.93 -20.97 3.71
CA VAL A 61 3.47 -19.69 3.21
C VAL A 61 4.93 -19.54 3.60
N PHE A 62 5.27 -19.81 4.87
CA PHE A 62 6.65 -19.76 5.33
C PHE A 62 7.53 -20.75 4.55
N ASP A 63 7.07 -21.99 4.39
CA ASP A 63 7.79 -23.02 3.64
C ASP A 63 7.95 -22.63 2.18
N LYS A 64 6.93 -22.06 1.51
CA LYS A 64 7.08 -21.55 0.13
C LYS A 64 7.97 -20.32 0.00
N GLU A 65 7.99 -19.44 0.98
CA GLU A 65 8.89 -18.28 1.00
C GLU A 65 10.34 -18.68 1.23
N HIS A 66 10.56 -19.81 1.91
CA HIS A 66 11.88 -20.36 2.27
C HIS A 66 12.27 -21.61 1.47
N GLU A 67 11.40 -22.08 0.57
CA GLU A 67 11.75 -23.00 -0.51
C GLU A 67 12.75 -22.22 -1.38
N GLU A 68 14.04 -22.39 -1.06
CA GLU A 68 15.11 -22.05 -1.98
C GLU A 68 14.86 -22.92 -3.22
N ASP A 69 14.28 -22.31 -4.25
CA ASP A 69 14.16 -22.93 -5.56
C ASP A 69 15.58 -23.05 -6.12
N ASP A 70 16.29 -24.09 -5.68
CA ASP A 70 17.69 -24.40 -6.00
C ASP A 70 17.93 -24.56 -7.52
N THR A 71 16.85 -24.60 -8.31
CA THR A 71 16.88 -24.64 -9.77
C THR A 71 16.86 -23.25 -10.42
N THR A 72 16.49 -22.19 -9.68
CA THR A 72 16.56 -20.82 -10.19
C THR A 72 17.97 -20.27 -10.01
N GLN A 73 18.69 -20.20 -11.12
CA GLN A 73 19.95 -19.45 -11.20
C GLN A 73 19.68 -18.03 -10.67
N LYS A 74 20.31 -17.64 -9.54
CA LYS A 74 20.20 -16.29 -8.98
C LYS A 74 20.54 -15.28 -10.07
N PHE A 75 19.53 -14.59 -10.58
CA PHE A 75 19.70 -13.55 -11.59
C PHE A 75 20.32 -12.33 -10.92
N ASP A 76 21.61 -12.11 -11.14
CA ASP A 76 22.26 -10.87 -10.75
C ASP A 76 22.07 -9.83 -11.86
N ALA A 77 21.09 -8.95 -11.65
CA ALA A 77 20.81 -7.86 -12.58
C ALA A 77 22.01 -6.92 -12.75
N LYS A 78 22.86 -6.75 -11.73
CA LYS A 78 24.00 -5.83 -11.77
C LYS A 78 25.07 -6.31 -12.75
N GLU A 79 25.29 -7.61 -12.84
CA GLU A 79 26.25 -8.22 -13.77
C GLU A 79 25.83 -8.11 -15.24
N GLN A 80 24.55 -7.85 -15.52
CA GLN A 80 24.05 -7.66 -16.88
C GLN A 80 24.37 -6.26 -17.45
N PHE A 81 24.75 -5.30 -16.60
CA PHE A 81 25.12 -3.95 -17.02
C PHE A 81 26.64 -3.85 -17.11
N ASP A 82 27.13 -3.58 -18.32
CA ASP A 82 28.55 -3.30 -18.53
C ASP A 82 28.96 -1.90 -18.01
N LYS A 83 30.25 -1.59 -18.10
CA LYS A 83 30.79 -0.30 -17.61
C LYS A 83 30.23 0.90 -18.35
N ASP A 84 29.93 0.77 -19.64
CA ASP A 84 29.44 1.87 -20.47
C ASP A 84 27.95 2.14 -20.18
N ALA A 85 27.17 1.09 -19.92
CA ALA A 85 25.81 1.14 -19.43
C ALA A 85 25.74 1.86 -18.07
N TRP A 86 26.59 1.45 -17.12
CA TRP A 86 26.67 2.11 -15.80
C TRP A 86 27.08 3.57 -15.89
N LYS A 87 28.06 3.88 -16.75
CA LYS A 87 28.48 5.26 -17.00
C LYS A 87 27.33 6.08 -17.58
N THR A 88 26.62 5.56 -18.58
CA THR A 88 25.47 6.23 -19.20
C THR A 88 24.38 6.50 -18.18
N LEU A 89 24.01 5.51 -17.37
CA LEU A 89 23.05 5.67 -16.28
C LEU A 89 23.52 6.74 -15.28
N SER A 90 24.78 6.70 -14.87
CA SER A 90 25.33 7.65 -13.90
C SER A 90 25.37 9.10 -14.42
N ASP A 91 25.80 9.30 -15.66
CA ASP A 91 25.90 10.63 -16.29
C ASP A 91 24.51 11.25 -16.51
N ARG A 92 23.54 10.43 -16.95
CA ARG A 92 22.14 10.84 -17.09
C ARG A 92 21.52 11.17 -15.75
N PHE A 93 21.74 10.33 -14.72
CA PHE A 93 21.28 10.60 -13.37
C PHE A 93 21.80 11.94 -12.86
N GLY A 94 23.10 12.21 -13.03
CA GLY A 94 23.71 13.48 -12.64
C GLY A 94 23.08 14.70 -13.33
N SER A 95 22.76 14.56 -14.61
CA SER A 95 22.09 15.59 -15.40
C SER A 95 20.64 15.81 -14.92
N MET A 96 19.87 14.74 -14.74
CA MET A 96 18.50 14.79 -14.21
C MET A 96 18.42 15.45 -12.83
N VAL A 97 19.38 15.17 -11.93
CA VAL A 97 19.44 15.83 -10.61
C VAL A 97 19.60 17.34 -10.74
N LYS A 98 20.39 17.81 -11.71
CA LYS A 98 20.59 19.24 -11.99
C LYS A 98 19.35 19.88 -12.63
N ASP A 99 18.72 19.18 -13.58
CA ASP A 99 17.53 19.64 -14.29
C ASP A 99 16.30 19.70 -13.38
N CYS A 100 16.17 18.75 -12.44
CA CYS A 100 15.14 18.75 -11.40
C CYS A 100 15.46 19.69 -10.22
N ALA A 101 16.31 20.70 -10.44
CA ALA A 101 16.60 21.80 -9.52
C ALA A 101 17.09 21.38 -8.11
N TYR A 102 17.91 20.32 -8.00
CA TYR A 102 18.52 19.98 -6.72
C TYR A 102 19.34 21.16 -6.15
N PRO A 103 19.23 21.50 -4.85
CA PRO A 103 19.85 22.68 -4.26
C PRO A 103 21.36 22.71 -4.49
N ASN A 104 21.89 23.88 -4.88
CA ASN A 104 23.30 24.11 -5.19
C ASN A 104 23.86 23.32 -6.38
N LYS A 105 23.02 22.57 -7.11
CA LYS A 105 23.40 21.79 -8.30
C LYS A 105 24.72 20.98 -8.13
N PRO A 106 24.86 20.22 -7.04
CA PRO A 106 26.07 19.45 -6.78
C PRO A 106 26.27 18.38 -7.86
N ASP A 107 27.48 17.85 -7.93
CA ASP A 107 27.73 16.66 -8.74
C ASP A 107 27.02 15.45 -8.14
N ALA A 108 26.40 14.66 -9.02
CA ALA A 108 25.61 13.50 -8.67
C ALA A 108 25.94 12.35 -9.62
N HIS A 109 26.01 11.14 -9.07
CA HIS A 109 26.36 9.92 -9.81
C HIS A 109 25.76 8.69 -9.12
N ILE A 110 25.74 7.57 -9.84
CA ILE A 110 25.37 6.26 -9.28
C ILE A 110 26.66 5.57 -8.82
N TYR A 111 26.72 5.22 -7.54
CA TYR A 111 27.82 4.44 -6.97
C TYR A 111 27.58 2.95 -7.25
N ILE A 112 28.33 2.39 -8.21
CA ILE A 112 28.11 1.05 -8.77
C ILE A 112 28.16 -0.04 -7.69
N ASP A 113 29.02 0.08 -6.68
CA ASP A 113 29.14 -0.95 -5.64
C ASP A 113 27.84 -1.15 -4.88
N THR A 114 27.15 -0.05 -4.54
CA THR A 114 25.89 -0.08 -3.80
C THR A 114 24.66 0.08 -4.67
N VAL A 115 24.83 0.32 -5.98
CA VAL A 115 23.76 0.68 -6.94
C VAL A 115 22.87 1.78 -6.36
N ASP A 116 23.50 2.83 -5.82
CA ASP A 116 22.78 3.91 -5.14
C ASP A 116 23.35 5.28 -5.46
N ALA A 117 22.53 6.31 -5.33
CA ALA A 117 22.87 7.69 -5.61
C ALA A 117 23.84 8.28 -4.58
N VAL A 118 24.83 9.02 -5.10
CA VAL A 118 25.70 9.92 -4.34
C VAL A 118 25.52 11.31 -4.92
N VAL A 119 25.23 12.29 -4.05
CA VAL A 119 24.97 13.67 -4.44
C VAL A 119 25.78 14.61 -3.56
N GLY A 120 26.64 15.44 -4.16
CA GLY A 120 27.54 16.33 -3.42
C GLY A 120 28.49 15.58 -2.47
N GLY A 121 28.93 14.38 -2.86
CA GLY A 121 29.78 13.52 -2.03
C GLY A 121 29.05 12.82 -0.87
N LYS A 122 27.73 13.00 -0.75
CA LYS A 122 26.91 12.38 0.30
C LYS A 122 26.06 11.26 -0.28
N HIS A 123 26.13 10.07 0.33
CA HIS A 123 25.26 8.95 -0.04
C HIS A 123 23.79 9.28 0.25
N LYS A 124 22.89 8.90 -0.67
CA LYS A 124 21.43 9.06 -0.52
C LYS A 124 20.93 8.55 0.83
N LYS A 125 21.44 7.41 1.34
CA LYS A 125 21.03 6.87 2.65
C LYS A 125 21.17 7.86 3.82
N ASN A 126 22.10 8.81 3.72
CA ASN A 126 22.38 9.85 4.70
C ASN A 126 21.51 11.11 4.51
N GLU A 127 20.67 11.15 3.48
CA GLU A 127 19.72 12.24 3.24
C GLU A 127 18.42 12.09 4.01
N GLY A 128 17.71 13.21 4.20
CA GLY A 128 16.38 13.20 4.79
C GLY A 128 15.38 12.42 3.92
N LYS A 129 14.33 11.87 4.54
CA LYS A 129 13.32 11.01 3.88
C LYS A 129 12.83 11.57 2.54
N GLY A 130 12.51 12.87 2.48
CA GLY A 130 12.09 13.55 1.25
C GLY A 130 13.11 13.55 0.13
N TYR A 131 14.36 13.89 0.44
CA TYR A 131 15.43 13.87 -0.55
C TYR A 131 15.73 12.45 -1.05
N ARG A 132 15.59 11.44 -0.17
CA ARG A 132 15.71 10.04 -0.59
C ARG A 132 14.62 9.62 -1.57
N ALA A 133 13.36 9.97 -1.28
CA ALA A 133 12.23 9.68 -2.17
C ALA A 133 12.39 10.37 -3.54
N PHE A 134 12.82 11.63 -3.53
CA PHE A 134 13.13 12.38 -4.73
C PHE A 134 14.23 11.72 -5.57
N LEU A 135 15.37 11.37 -4.96
CA LEU A 135 16.48 10.73 -5.68
C LEU A 135 16.12 9.33 -6.18
N ASN A 136 15.33 8.56 -5.43
CA ASN A 136 14.79 7.28 -5.91
C ASN A 136 13.93 7.46 -7.16
N THR A 137 13.07 8.48 -7.17
CA THR A 137 12.21 8.80 -8.31
C THR A 137 13.05 9.07 -9.55
N ILE A 138 14.09 9.90 -9.43
CA ILE A 138 15.01 10.18 -10.54
C ILE A 138 15.75 8.91 -10.99
N MET A 139 16.24 8.08 -10.06
CA MET A 139 16.92 6.82 -10.43
C MET A 139 16.00 5.87 -11.20
N LEU A 140 14.75 5.69 -10.74
CA LEU A 140 13.78 4.82 -11.40
C LEU A 140 13.38 5.36 -12.78
N PHE A 141 13.15 6.67 -12.88
CA PHE A 141 12.86 7.32 -14.16
C PHE A 141 14.04 7.17 -15.13
N ASN A 142 15.27 7.37 -14.67
CA ASN A 142 16.48 7.18 -15.46
C ASN A 142 16.63 5.74 -15.96
N LEU A 143 16.37 4.75 -15.09
CA LEU A 143 16.39 3.34 -15.48
C LEU A 143 15.32 3.03 -16.53
N MET A 144 14.10 3.54 -16.37
CA MET A 144 13.03 3.39 -17.36
C MET A 144 13.46 3.95 -18.72
N LYS A 145 14.01 5.18 -18.77
CA LYS A 145 14.51 5.80 -20.00
C LYS A 145 15.68 5.03 -20.62
N TYR A 146 16.56 4.48 -19.79
CA TYR A 146 17.65 3.63 -20.29
C TYR A 146 17.11 2.35 -20.94
N LEU A 147 16.13 1.69 -20.29
CA LEU A 147 15.52 0.46 -20.82
C LEU A 147 14.70 0.73 -22.08
N GLU A 148 14.04 1.87 -22.20
CA GLU A 148 13.37 2.31 -23.44
C GLU A 148 14.32 2.36 -24.63
N GLU A 149 15.54 2.86 -24.42
CA GLU A 149 16.52 3.05 -25.51
C GLU A 149 17.36 1.79 -25.81
N HIS A 150 17.63 0.97 -24.80
CA HIS A 150 18.61 -0.12 -24.89
C HIS A 150 18.02 -1.51 -24.61
N GLY A 151 16.82 -1.60 -24.04
CA GLY A 151 16.20 -2.86 -23.68
C GLY A 151 15.55 -3.55 -24.87
N THR A 152 15.81 -4.84 -25.05
CA THR A 152 15.08 -5.67 -26.02
C THR A 152 13.58 -5.71 -25.70
N TYR A 153 13.24 -5.71 -24.42
CA TYR A 153 11.88 -5.69 -23.90
C TYR A 153 11.78 -4.60 -22.83
N ALA A 154 11.40 -3.39 -23.25
CA ALA A 154 11.20 -2.26 -22.35
C ALA A 154 9.78 -2.32 -21.74
N PRO A 155 9.62 -2.23 -20.40
CA PRO A 155 8.30 -2.25 -19.78
C PRO A 155 7.41 -1.06 -20.14
N HIS A 156 8.00 0.08 -20.55
CA HIS A 156 7.32 1.34 -20.86
C HIS A 156 6.32 1.83 -19.78
N LEU A 157 6.53 1.42 -18.53
CA LEU A 157 5.65 1.71 -17.40
C LEU A 157 6.46 2.02 -16.14
N LEU A 158 6.11 3.11 -15.46
CA LEU A 158 6.63 3.48 -14.15
C LEU A 158 5.49 3.95 -13.23
N ILE A 159 5.41 3.39 -12.03
CA ILE A 159 4.41 3.78 -11.02
C ILE A 159 5.14 4.34 -9.81
N LEU A 160 4.75 5.55 -9.39
CA LEU A 160 5.37 6.29 -8.29
C LEU A 160 4.32 6.61 -7.24
N ASP A 161 4.54 6.13 -6.02
CA ASP A 161 3.72 6.47 -4.85
C ASP A 161 4.41 7.57 -4.03
N SER A 162 3.77 8.73 -3.99
CA SER A 162 4.12 9.86 -3.12
C SER A 162 5.58 10.34 -3.26
N PRO A 163 6.07 10.63 -4.48
CA PRO A 163 7.48 10.96 -4.71
C PRO A 163 7.92 12.26 -4.02
N ILE A 164 6.99 13.16 -3.68
CA ILE A 164 7.28 14.48 -3.11
C ILE A 164 6.65 14.74 -1.75
N LEU A 165 5.77 13.87 -1.25
CA LEU A 165 5.04 14.03 0.02
C LEU A 165 5.94 14.42 1.20
N SER A 166 7.09 13.74 1.35
CA SER A 166 8.02 13.99 2.46
C SER A 166 9.11 15.03 2.16
N LEU A 167 9.11 15.61 0.96
CA LEU A 167 10.08 16.59 0.51
C LEU A 167 9.77 17.97 1.09
N LYS A 168 10.60 18.39 2.05
CA LYS A 168 10.57 19.72 2.64
C LYS A 168 11.64 20.58 2.00
N GLU A 169 11.22 21.49 1.15
CA GLU A 169 12.09 22.50 0.55
C GLU A 169 12.28 23.62 1.56
N LYS A 170 13.53 23.92 1.91
CA LYS A 170 13.80 25.18 2.60
C LYS A 170 13.56 26.27 1.57
N ARG A 171 12.63 27.20 1.84
CA ARG A 171 12.57 28.47 1.10
C ARG A 171 13.88 29.19 1.37
N ILE A 172 14.89 28.94 0.55
CA ILE A 172 16.11 29.72 0.56
C ILE A 172 15.64 31.15 0.30
N LYS A 173 16.05 32.11 1.13
CA LYS A 173 15.87 33.53 0.83
C LYS A 173 16.76 33.83 -0.38
N MET A 174 16.24 33.47 -1.55
CA MET A 174 16.92 33.59 -2.81
C MET A 174 17.02 35.07 -3.16
N THR A 175 18.17 35.47 -3.69
CA THR A 175 18.31 36.81 -4.27
C THR A 175 17.29 36.96 -5.40
N SER A 176 16.89 38.18 -5.76
CA SER A 176 15.80 38.45 -6.74
C SER A 176 15.99 37.78 -8.11
N LYS A 177 17.19 37.32 -8.46
CA LYS A 177 17.47 36.51 -9.68
C LYS A 177 17.18 35.01 -9.53
N GLU A 178 17.26 34.48 -8.33
CA GLU A 178 17.11 33.05 -8.04
C GLU A 178 15.68 32.69 -7.62
N ALA A 179 14.91 33.67 -7.14
CA ALA A 179 13.48 33.54 -6.81
C ALA A 179 12.59 33.11 -7.99
N ALA A 180 13.10 33.18 -9.22
CA ALA A 180 12.43 32.72 -10.44
C ALA A 180 12.69 31.23 -10.77
N THR A 181 13.55 30.54 -10.02
CA THR A 181 13.84 29.12 -10.28
C THR A 181 12.75 28.26 -9.63
N PRO A 182 12.08 27.37 -10.40
CA PRO A 182 11.11 26.45 -9.82
C PRO A 182 11.74 25.56 -8.74
N GLY A 183 10.95 25.17 -7.74
CA GLY A 183 11.38 24.22 -6.72
C GLY A 183 11.71 22.84 -7.31
N MET A 184 12.33 21.99 -6.50
CA MET A 184 12.56 20.58 -6.83
C MET A 184 11.25 19.87 -7.17
N LYS A 185 10.16 20.12 -6.43
CA LYS A 185 8.86 19.49 -6.69
C LYS A 185 8.35 19.84 -8.09
N THR A 186 8.26 21.13 -8.41
CA THR A 186 7.83 21.64 -9.71
C THR A 186 8.72 21.12 -10.83
N SER A 187 10.04 21.20 -10.64
CA SER A 187 11.01 20.80 -11.65
C SER A 187 10.94 19.30 -11.94
N LEU A 188 10.72 18.47 -10.92
CA LEU A 188 10.54 17.02 -11.11
C LEU A 188 9.32 16.69 -11.96
N PHE A 189 8.16 17.25 -11.63
CA PHE A 189 6.93 16.99 -12.39
C PHE A 189 7.03 17.51 -13.83
N ARG A 190 7.57 18.72 -14.00
CA ARG A 190 7.84 19.27 -15.33
C ARG A 190 8.78 18.39 -16.14
N TYR A 191 9.88 17.94 -15.53
CA TYR A 191 10.85 17.06 -16.18
C TYR A 191 10.21 15.75 -16.62
N ILE A 192 9.41 15.10 -15.77
CA ILE A 192 8.71 13.86 -16.12
C ILE A 192 7.74 14.10 -17.28
N ILE A 193 6.91 15.15 -17.24
CA ILE A 193 5.94 15.45 -18.31
C ILE A 193 6.64 15.71 -19.65
N GLU A 194 7.75 16.45 -19.63
CA GLU A 194 8.51 16.80 -20.83
C GLU A 194 9.30 15.63 -21.42
N ASN A 195 9.68 14.64 -20.59
CA ASN A 195 10.57 13.54 -21.00
C ASN A 195 9.90 12.15 -20.97
N CYS A 196 8.59 12.07 -20.68
CA CYS A 196 7.85 10.80 -20.63
C CYS A 196 7.94 10.03 -21.95
N GLY A 197 7.87 10.73 -23.10
CA GLY A 197 7.92 10.13 -24.42
C GLY A 197 6.79 9.13 -24.63
N ASP A 198 7.12 7.96 -25.17
CA ASP A 198 6.15 6.88 -25.43
C ASP A 198 5.88 5.99 -24.19
N ASN A 199 6.51 6.30 -23.05
CA ASN A 199 6.28 5.58 -21.80
C ASN A 199 5.02 6.06 -21.09
N GLN A 200 4.50 5.23 -20.19
CA GLN A 200 3.46 5.59 -19.24
C GLN A 200 4.07 5.78 -17.84
N VAL A 201 3.90 6.98 -17.26
CA VAL A 201 4.25 7.26 -15.87
C VAL A 201 2.98 7.57 -15.08
N ILE A 202 2.72 6.80 -14.02
CA ILE A 202 1.60 6.99 -13.12
C ILE A 202 2.14 7.49 -11.79
N ILE A 203 1.67 8.65 -11.34
CA ILE A 203 2.05 9.26 -10.06
C ILE A 203 0.82 9.39 -9.19
N ALA A 204 0.85 8.78 -8.01
CA ALA A 204 -0.12 9.00 -6.96
C ALA A 204 0.47 9.99 -5.94
N GLU A 205 -0.19 11.13 -5.73
CA GLU A 205 0.27 12.15 -4.80
C GLU A 205 -0.93 12.91 -4.23
N ASN A 206 -0.83 13.36 -2.97
CA ASN A 206 -1.91 14.09 -2.31
C ASN A 206 -1.95 15.57 -2.73
N GLU A 207 -0.77 16.18 -2.90
CA GLU A 207 -0.62 17.58 -3.29
C GLU A 207 0.41 17.68 -4.42
N ILE A 208 -0.04 18.17 -5.59
CA ILE A 208 0.82 18.40 -6.75
C ILE A 208 1.21 19.89 -6.86
N PRO A 209 2.38 20.24 -7.44
CA PRO A 209 2.77 21.64 -7.63
C PRO A 209 1.81 22.38 -8.57
N GLU A 210 1.33 23.56 -8.15
CA GLU A 210 0.40 24.40 -8.91
C GLU A 210 1.06 25.07 -10.13
N ASP A 211 2.38 25.24 -10.12
CA ASP A 211 3.17 25.95 -11.12
C ASP A 211 3.75 25.01 -12.22
N VAL A 212 3.03 23.95 -12.52
CA VAL A 212 3.32 22.98 -13.59
C VAL A 212 2.17 22.96 -14.59
N ASP A 213 2.51 22.97 -15.87
CA ASP A 213 1.54 22.74 -16.95
C ASP A 213 1.28 21.24 -17.12
N TYR A 214 0.10 20.80 -16.69
CA TYR A 214 -0.36 19.42 -16.81
C TYR A 214 -1.17 19.15 -18.08
N SER A 215 -1.21 20.06 -19.06
CA SER A 215 -2.00 19.89 -20.30
C SER A 215 -1.65 18.61 -21.09
N LYS A 216 -0.43 18.10 -20.93
CA LYS A 216 0.06 16.85 -21.53
C LYS A 216 -0.12 15.62 -20.63
N ALA A 217 -0.66 15.79 -19.43
CA ALA A 217 -0.88 14.73 -18.46
C ALA A 217 -2.38 14.47 -18.26
N ASN A 218 -2.72 13.24 -17.91
CA ASN A 218 -4.07 12.90 -17.48
C ASN A 218 -4.18 13.05 -15.96
N LEU A 219 -4.93 14.06 -15.49
CA LEU A 219 -5.18 14.30 -14.07
C LEU A 219 -6.47 13.60 -13.64
N ILE A 220 -6.36 12.74 -12.63
CA ILE A 220 -7.50 12.08 -12.00
C ILE A 220 -7.49 12.48 -10.52
N GLU A 221 -8.41 13.37 -10.16
CA GLU A 221 -8.57 13.83 -8.78
C GLU A 221 -9.56 12.94 -8.02
N PHE A 222 -9.18 12.57 -6.78
CA PHE A 222 -10.04 11.85 -5.84
C PHE A 222 -10.41 12.78 -4.69
N THR A 223 -11.69 13.15 -4.60
CA THR A 223 -12.17 14.24 -3.73
C THR A 223 -12.75 13.74 -2.40
N LEU A 224 -13.16 12.47 -2.33
CA LEU A 224 -14.00 11.93 -1.25
C LEU A 224 -15.35 12.66 -1.09
N GLU A 225 -15.78 13.41 -2.11
CA GLU A 225 -17.05 14.14 -2.13
C GLU A 225 -17.98 13.56 -3.21
N GLU A 226 -19.23 13.26 -2.83
CA GLU A 226 -20.24 12.79 -3.78
C GLU A 226 -20.67 13.93 -4.72
N GLY A 227 -20.73 13.64 -6.02
CA GLY A 227 -21.14 14.61 -7.04
C GLY A 227 -20.06 15.59 -7.53
N ILE A 228 -18.84 15.54 -6.98
CA ILE A 228 -17.70 16.37 -7.43
C ILE A 228 -16.53 15.45 -7.77
N GLY A 229 -16.14 15.40 -9.05
CA GLY A 229 -15.01 14.57 -9.50
C GLY A 229 -15.23 13.08 -9.24
N ARG A 230 -14.16 12.35 -8.91
CA ARG A 230 -14.26 10.95 -8.46
C ARG A 230 -14.22 10.88 -6.93
N TYR A 231 -15.18 10.20 -6.33
CA TYR A 231 -15.21 9.99 -4.88
C TYR A 231 -13.93 9.30 -4.36
N GLY A 232 -13.54 8.18 -4.99
CA GLY A 232 -12.36 7.43 -4.60
C GLY A 232 -11.79 6.61 -5.76
N PHE A 233 -10.71 5.88 -5.46
CA PHE A 233 -10.04 5.04 -6.45
C PHE A 233 -10.96 3.93 -6.97
N LEU A 234 -11.61 3.22 -6.04
CA LEU A 234 -12.64 2.22 -6.34
C LEU A 234 -13.97 2.90 -6.66
N LYS A 235 -14.72 2.32 -7.61
CA LYS A 235 -16.10 2.75 -7.86
C LYS A 235 -16.94 2.37 -6.64
N SER A 236 -17.55 3.36 -6.00
CA SER A 236 -18.61 3.11 -5.04
C SER A 236 -19.93 2.90 -5.79
N GLU A 237 -20.90 2.23 -5.17
CA GLU A 237 -22.28 2.06 -5.70
C GLU A 237 -22.98 3.39 -6.06
N HIS A 238 -22.35 4.53 -5.73
CA HIS A 238 -22.88 5.88 -5.90
C HIS A 238 -22.25 6.60 -7.12
N ASN A 239 -21.44 5.90 -7.94
CA ASN A 239 -20.88 6.37 -9.23
C ASN A 239 -20.63 5.25 -10.26
#